data_AF-A0A1V5S7K6-F1
#
_entry.id   AF-A0A1V5S7K6-F1
#
_cell.length_a   1.000
_cell.length_b   1.000
_cell.length_c   1.000
_cell.angle_alpha   90.00
_cell.angle_beta   90.00
_cell.angle_gamma   90.00
#
_symmetry.space_group_name_H-M   'P 1'
#
loop_
_entity.id
_entity.type
_entity.pdbx_description
1 polymer ?
#
loop_
_entity_poly.entity_id
_entity_poly.type
_entity_poly.pdbx_seq_one_letter_code
_entity_poly.pdbx_strand_id
1 'polypeptide(L)'
;MPESTIEQILVTAINQALCDKDSFLSILQENIETVILHENDQTLAGIDARLQELQMELVKLANSKAEYDKVGDEIYHLRDEKQKVQLESIGWDELKKRMADMSTFLKKQSAALTEYDEPLVRRLIEKVSVYEDKFTVEFKSGVAVDVDE
;
A
#
# COMPACT_ATOMS: atom_id res chain seq x y z
N MET A 1 9.23 26.24 21.27
CA MET A 1 8.16 26.02 20.27
C MET A 1 6.85 25.73 21.01
N PRO A 2 5.83 26.58 20.90
CA PRO A 2 4.47 26.26 21.33
C PRO A 2 3.86 25.16 20.45
N GLU A 3 3.00 24.31 21.04
CA GLU A 3 2.26 23.27 20.31
C GLU A 3 1.42 23.86 19.15
N SER A 4 0.82 25.03 19.38
CA SER A 4 0.02 25.75 18.37
C SER A 4 0.79 26.13 17.11
N THR A 5 2.12 26.26 17.17
CA THR A 5 2.96 26.55 15.99
C THR A 5 3.06 25.31 15.10
N ILE A 6 3.25 24.14 15.70
CA ILE A 6 3.32 22.86 14.97
C ILE A 6 1.97 22.55 14.33
N GLU A 7 0.88 22.79 15.04
CA GLU A 7 -0.49 22.62 14.50
C GLU A 7 -0.73 23.49 13.27
N GLN A 8 -0.31 24.76 13.28
CA GLN A 8 -0.44 25.67 12.14
C GLN A 8 0.42 25.24 10.96
N ILE A 9 1.65 24.79 11.20
CA ILE A 9 2.54 24.27 10.16
C ILE A 9 1.91 23.04 9.50
N LEU A 10 1.34 22.12 10.27
CA LEU A 10 0.66 20.94 9.77
C LEU A 10 -0.56 21.29 8.93
N VAL A 11 -1.37 22.25 9.38
CA VAL A 11 -2.52 22.75 8.60
C VAL A 11 -2.06 23.38 7.28
N THR A 12 -1.00 24.18 7.30
CA THR A 12 -0.42 24.80 6.09
C THR A 12 0.13 23.75 5.13
N ALA A 13 0.92 22.80 5.62
CA ALA A 13 1.49 21.72 4.81
C ALA A 13 0.40 20.86 4.17
N ILE A 14 -0.64 20.51 4.94
CA ILE A 14 -1.78 19.76 4.40
C ILE A 14 -2.53 20.59 3.37
N ASN A 15 -2.77 21.87 3.60
CA ASN A 15 -3.43 22.73 2.61
C ASN A 15 -2.61 22.87 1.33
N GLN A 16 -1.27 23.01 1.42
CA GLN A 16 -0.38 23.05 0.26
C GLN A 16 -0.38 21.73 -0.51
N ALA A 17 -0.29 20.59 0.18
CA ALA A 17 -0.38 19.27 -0.45
C ALA A 17 -1.77 19.02 -1.09
N LEU A 18 -2.84 19.51 -0.46
CA LEU A 18 -4.21 19.37 -0.93
C LEU A 18 -4.63 20.39 -2.00
N CYS A 19 -3.85 21.45 -2.23
CA CYS A 19 -4.04 22.34 -3.38
C CYS A 19 -3.84 21.58 -4.70
N ASP A 20 -3.02 20.54 -4.71
CA ASP A 20 -2.80 19.63 -5.85
C ASP A 20 -3.35 18.23 -5.54
N LYS A 21 -4.58 18.19 -5.00
CA LYS A 21 -5.27 16.98 -4.52
C LYS A 21 -5.25 15.81 -5.48
N ASP A 22 -5.47 16.08 -6.75
CA ASP A 22 -5.52 15.05 -7.79
C ASP A 22 -4.12 14.46 -8.01
N SER A 23 -3.07 15.30 -8.04
CA SER A 23 -1.67 14.87 -8.11
C SER A 23 -1.26 14.05 -6.88
N PHE A 24 -1.59 14.51 -5.67
CA PHE A 24 -1.29 13.81 -4.43
C PHE A 24 -1.96 12.43 -4.36
N LEU A 25 -3.25 12.36 -4.70
CA LEU A 25 -3.99 11.10 -4.71
C LEU A 25 -3.51 10.16 -5.83
N SER A 26 -3.17 10.70 -7.00
CA SER A 26 -2.63 9.92 -8.11
C SER A 26 -1.26 9.34 -7.79
N ILE A 27 -0.34 10.10 -7.19
CA ILE A 27 1.00 9.60 -6.81
C ILE A 27 0.89 8.53 -5.72
N LEU A 28 0.05 8.75 -4.71
CA LEU A 28 -0.21 7.75 -3.67
C LEU A 28 -0.81 6.47 -4.26
N GLN A 29 -1.72 6.60 -5.22
CA GLN A 29 -2.32 5.47 -5.91
C GLN A 29 -1.31 4.72 -6.78
N GLU A 30 -0.54 5.44 -7.59
CA GLU A 30 0.47 4.87 -8.49
C GLU A 30 1.58 4.15 -7.71
N ASN A 31 2.09 4.74 -6.62
CA ASN A 31 3.12 4.10 -5.79
C ASN A 31 2.65 2.76 -5.20
N ILE A 32 1.36 2.64 -4.87
CA ILE A 32 0.79 1.43 -4.28
C ILE A 32 0.39 0.41 -5.34
N GLU A 33 -0.15 0.85 -6.47
CA GLU A 33 -0.48 -0.04 -7.59
C GLU A 33 0.78 -0.66 -8.21
N THR A 34 1.83 0.15 -8.41
CA THR A 34 3.01 -0.25 -9.17
C THR A 34 3.92 -1.21 -8.39
N VAL A 35 4.12 -0.95 -7.10
CA VAL A 35 5.10 -1.72 -6.31
C VAL A 35 4.57 -3.12 -5.97
N ILE A 36 3.25 -3.37 -6.01
CA ILE A 36 2.67 -4.48 -5.24
C ILE A 36 1.54 -5.25 -5.94
N LEU A 37 0.67 -4.60 -6.73
CA LEU A 37 -0.41 -5.32 -7.42
C LEU A 37 0.11 -6.14 -8.60
N HIS A 38 1.05 -5.60 -9.37
CA HIS A 38 1.56 -6.29 -10.55
C HIS A 38 2.36 -7.55 -10.19
N GLU A 39 3.18 -7.49 -9.14
CA GLU A 39 3.99 -8.62 -8.70
C GLU A 39 3.14 -9.76 -8.12
N ASN A 40 2.15 -9.46 -7.27
CA ASN A 40 1.36 -10.50 -6.61
C ASN A 40 0.37 -11.21 -7.53
N ASP A 41 -0.32 -10.48 -8.42
CA ASP A 41 -1.28 -11.09 -9.36
C ASP A 41 -0.57 -11.99 -10.38
N GLN A 42 0.60 -11.57 -10.87
CA GLN A 42 1.42 -12.40 -11.75
C GLN A 42 1.99 -13.62 -11.03
N THR A 43 2.41 -13.46 -9.78
CA THR A 43 2.94 -14.56 -8.96
C THR A 43 1.87 -15.61 -8.65
N LEU A 44 0.66 -15.19 -8.24
CA LEU A 44 -0.46 -16.10 -8.00
C LEU A 44 -0.90 -16.84 -9.27
N ALA A 45 -1.00 -16.14 -10.40
CA ALA A 45 -1.34 -16.77 -11.68
C ALA A 45 -0.28 -17.77 -12.13
N GLY A 46 1.00 -17.48 -11.92
CA GLY A 46 2.12 -18.38 -12.20
C GLY A 46 2.09 -19.63 -11.32
N ILE A 47 1.86 -19.47 -10.00
CA ILE A 47 1.71 -20.59 -9.07
C ILE A 47 0.52 -21.47 -9.45
N ASP A 48 -0.61 -20.88 -9.83
CA ASP A 48 -1.80 -21.65 -10.24
C ASP A 48 -1.59 -22.43 -11.54
N ALA A 49 -0.94 -21.84 -12.54
CA ALA A 49 -0.57 -22.55 -13.77
C ALA A 49 0.34 -23.74 -13.46
N ARG A 50 1.37 -23.54 -12.62
CA ARG A 50 2.31 -24.60 -12.23
C ARG A 50 1.64 -25.71 -11.43
N LEU A 51 0.74 -25.36 -10.51
CA LEU A 51 -0.05 -26.34 -9.75
C LEU A 51 -0.95 -27.18 -10.67
N GLN A 52 -1.55 -26.59 -11.71
CA GLN A 52 -2.35 -27.33 -12.68
C GLN A 52 -1.50 -28.31 -13.49
N GLU A 53 -0.31 -27.89 -13.95
CA GLU A 53 0.63 -28.75 -14.67
C GLU A 53 1.03 -29.97 -13.83
N LEU A 54 1.48 -29.73 -12.59
CA LEU A 54 1.93 -30.79 -11.69
C LEU A 54 0.80 -31.74 -11.30
N GLN A 55 -0.44 -31.23 -11.14
CA GLN A 55 -1.60 -32.09 -10.90
C GLN A 55 -1.90 -33.01 -12.10
N MET A 56 -1.80 -32.49 -13.34
CA MET A 56 -1.95 -33.33 -14.54
C MET A 56 -0.84 -34.37 -14.67
N GLU A 57 0.40 -33.99 -14.33
CA GLU A 57 1.55 -34.89 -14.33
C GLU A 57 1.40 -35.99 -13.28
N LEU A 58 0.95 -35.65 -12.07
CA LEU A 58 0.68 -36.60 -11.00
C LEU A 58 -0.33 -37.67 -11.42
N VAL A 59 -1.41 -37.27 -12.10
CA VAL A 59 -2.42 -38.21 -12.63
C VAL A 59 -1.81 -39.16 -13.67
N LYS A 60 -0.93 -38.67 -14.55
CA LYS A 60 -0.24 -39.51 -15.55
C LYS A 60 0.75 -40.48 -14.90
N LEU A 61 1.51 -40.03 -13.89
CA LEU A 61 2.46 -40.85 -13.16
C LEU A 61 1.78 -41.93 -12.32
N ALA A 62 0.67 -41.59 -11.65
CA ALA A 62 -0.16 -42.55 -10.92
C ALA A 62 -0.72 -43.65 -11.84
N ASN A 63 -1.16 -43.28 -13.05
CA ASN A 63 -1.63 -44.24 -14.05
C ASN A 63 -0.51 -45.14 -14.62
N SER A 64 0.74 -44.70 -14.56
CA SER A 64 1.91 -45.44 -15.06
C SER A 64 2.69 -46.20 -13.96
N LYS A 65 2.22 -46.16 -12.70
CA LYS A 65 2.91 -46.74 -11.52
C LYS A 65 4.36 -46.26 -11.35
N ALA A 66 4.68 -45.07 -11.85
CA ALA A 66 5.99 -44.44 -11.65
C ALA A 66 6.05 -43.76 -10.27
N GLU A 67 7.25 -43.58 -9.72
CA GLU A 67 7.45 -42.80 -8.49
C GLU A 67 7.06 -41.33 -8.72
N TYR A 68 6.23 -40.79 -7.84
CA TYR A 68 5.66 -39.43 -7.96
C TYR A 68 5.92 -38.56 -6.73
N ASP A 69 6.73 -39.02 -5.77
CA ASP A 69 6.99 -38.33 -4.50
C ASP A 69 7.51 -36.90 -4.72
N LYS A 70 8.40 -36.71 -5.71
CA LYS A 70 8.93 -35.38 -6.08
C LYS A 70 7.86 -34.40 -6.56
N VAL A 71 6.86 -34.89 -7.31
CA VAL A 71 5.73 -34.07 -7.79
C VAL A 71 4.80 -33.75 -6.62
N GLY A 72 4.62 -34.68 -5.69
CA GLY A 72 3.90 -34.45 -4.44
C GLY A 72 4.53 -33.34 -3.61
N ASP A 73 5.84 -33.40 -3.37
CA ASP A 73 6.59 -32.41 -2.60
C ASP A 73 6.53 -31.02 -3.25
N GLU A 74 6.67 -30.92 -4.58
CA GLU A 74 6.57 -29.65 -5.32
C GLU A 74 5.15 -29.04 -5.22
N ILE A 75 4.10 -29.87 -5.27
CA ILE A 75 2.71 -29.41 -5.03
C ILE A 75 2.53 -28.88 -3.61
N TYR A 76 3.12 -29.54 -2.61
CA TYR A 76 3.05 -29.05 -1.22
C TYR A 76 3.77 -27.71 -1.06
N HIS A 77 4.97 -27.56 -1.63
CA HIS A 77 5.70 -26.30 -1.58
C HIS A 77 4.96 -25.16 -2.26
N LEU A 78 4.42 -25.37 -3.47
CA LEU A 78 3.67 -24.34 -4.19
C LEU A 78 2.36 -23.94 -3.49
N ARG A 79 1.73 -24.87 -2.75
CA ARG A 79 0.55 -24.56 -1.94
C ARG A 79 0.89 -23.67 -0.74
N ASP A 80 2.02 -23.91 -0.09
CA ASP A 80 2.50 -23.10 1.03
C ASP A 80 2.86 -21.68 0.54
N GLU A 81 3.56 -21.59 -0.59
CA GLU A 81 3.88 -20.32 -1.24
C GLU A 81 2.62 -19.55 -1.65
N LYS A 82 1.64 -20.23 -2.26
CA LYS A 82 0.34 -19.63 -2.58
C LYS A 82 -0.33 -19.06 -1.34
N GLN A 83 -0.34 -19.81 -0.24
CA GLN A 83 -0.98 -19.37 1.00
C GLN A 83 -0.28 -18.13 1.57
N LYS A 84 1.05 -18.07 1.48
CA LYS A 84 1.82 -16.90 1.91
C LYS A 84 1.48 -15.65 1.10
N VAL A 85 1.47 -15.76 -0.23
CA VAL A 85 1.11 -14.63 -1.13
C VAL A 85 -0.35 -14.20 -0.89
N GLN A 86 -1.26 -15.13 -0.63
CA GLN A 86 -2.65 -14.81 -0.27
C GLN A 86 -2.79 -14.11 1.08
N LEU A 87 -1.99 -14.48 2.09
CA LEU A 87 -1.99 -13.78 3.38
C LEU A 87 -1.46 -12.34 3.23
N GLU A 88 -0.43 -12.16 2.40
CA GLU A 88 0.06 -10.83 2.03
C GLU A 88 -1.03 -10.02 1.30
N SER A 89 -1.83 -10.66 0.42
CA SER A 89 -3.03 -10.10 -0.23
C SER A 89 -4.09 -9.56 0.72
N ILE A 90 -4.26 -10.12 1.92
CA ILE A 90 -5.25 -9.63 2.90
C ILE A 90 -4.85 -8.28 3.48
N GLY A 91 -3.55 -8.07 3.73
CA GLY A 91 -3.03 -6.76 4.13
C GLY A 91 -3.28 -5.68 3.08
N TRP A 92 -3.29 -6.07 1.80
CA TRP A 92 -3.56 -5.19 0.66
C TRP A 92 -5.02 -4.76 0.57
N ASP A 93 -5.98 -5.66 0.82
CA ASP A 93 -7.40 -5.30 0.85
C ASP A 93 -7.70 -4.26 1.96
N GLU A 94 -7.07 -4.41 3.13
CA GLU A 94 -7.18 -3.42 4.19
C GLU A 94 -6.54 -2.08 3.78
N LEU A 95 -5.36 -2.11 3.15
CA LEU A 95 -4.71 -0.90 2.67
C LEU A 95 -5.53 -0.18 1.60
N LYS A 96 -6.08 -0.92 0.63
CA LYS A 96 -6.95 -0.40 -0.43
C LYS A 96 -8.22 0.23 0.13
N LYS A 97 -8.81 -0.40 1.15
CA LYS A 97 -9.96 0.16 1.87
C LYS A 97 -9.58 1.47 2.58
N ARG A 98 -8.44 1.50 3.30
CA ARG A 98 -7.94 2.73 3.94
C ARG A 98 -7.69 3.85 2.93
N MET A 99 -7.19 3.53 1.74
CA MET A 99 -7.01 4.51 0.65
C MET A 99 -8.34 5.02 0.10
N ALA A 100 -9.31 4.14 -0.15
CA ALA A 100 -10.64 4.54 -0.62
C ALA A 100 -11.33 5.45 0.42
N ASP A 101 -11.21 5.10 1.70
CA ASP A 101 -11.71 5.90 2.81
C ASP A 101 -11.01 7.28 2.86
N MET A 102 -9.69 7.32 2.65
CA MET A 102 -8.90 8.56 2.62
C MET A 102 -9.26 9.44 1.41
N SER A 103 -9.36 8.88 0.21
CA SER A 103 -9.78 9.59 -1.00
C SER A 103 -11.18 10.18 -0.84
N THR A 104 -12.10 9.40 -0.28
CA THR A 104 -13.47 9.86 0.02
C THR A 104 -13.48 10.98 1.05
N PHE A 105 -12.66 10.87 2.10
CA PHE A 105 -12.53 11.90 3.13
C PHE A 105 -11.98 13.21 2.56
N LEU A 106 -10.89 13.16 1.80
CA LEU A 106 -10.26 14.33 1.19
C LEU A 106 -11.15 15.01 0.13
N LYS A 107 -11.96 14.23 -0.61
CA LYS A 107 -12.96 14.78 -1.54
C LYS A 107 -14.09 15.52 -0.84
N LYS A 108 -14.44 15.14 0.40
CA LYS A 108 -15.47 15.83 1.20
C LYS A 108 -14.99 17.15 1.79
N GLN A 109 -13.70 17.28 2.08
CA GLN A 109 -13.10 18.55 2.51
C GLN A 109 -12.88 19.47 1.30
N SER A 110 -13.92 20.08 0.74
CA SER A 110 -13.77 21.00 -0.41
C SER A 110 -13.15 22.36 -0.04
N ALA A 111 -13.06 22.68 1.25
CA ALA A 111 -12.46 23.89 1.77
C ALA A 111 -11.08 23.62 2.37
N ALA A 112 -10.20 24.63 2.33
CA ALA A 112 -8.95 24.63 3.07
C ALA A 112 -9.23 24.35 4.56
N LEU A 113 -8.38 23.54 5.18
CA LEU A 113 -8.40 23.31 6.62
C LEU A 113 -8.17 24.64 7.32
N THR A 114 -9.13 25.04 8.15
CA THR A 114 -9.03 26.24 9.00
C THR A 114 -8.50 25.91 10.39
N GLU A 115 -8.58 24.63 10.79
CA GLU A 115 -8.24 24.15 12.12
C GLU A 115 -7.49 22.83 12.04
N TYR A 116 -6.75 22.53 13.11
CA TYR A 116 -6.04 21.27 13.28
C TYR A 116 -7.03 20.12 13.54
N ASP A 117 -6.96 19.08 12.71
CA ASP A 117 -7.73 17.84 12.85
C ASP A 117 -6.76 16.70 13.13
N GLU A 118 -6.64 16.32 14.41
CA GLU A 118 -5.72 15.28 14.86
C GLU A 118 -5.96 13.93 14.16
N PRO A 119 -7.20 13.41 14.02
CA PRO A 119 -7.49 12.24 13.21
C PRO A 119 -6.97 12.33 11.77
N LEU A 120 -7.08 13.50 11.14
CA LEU A 120 -6.61 13.73 9.77
C LEU A 120 -5.08 13.73 9.68
N VAL A 121 -4.43 14.48 10.57
CA VAL A 121 -2.97 14.57 10.63
C VAL A 121 -2.36 13.19 10.84
N ARG A 122 -2.89 12.40 11.77
CA ARG A 122 -2.42 11.02 12.02
C ARG A 122 -2.60 10.09 10.83
N ARG A 123 -3.59 10.36 9.98
CA ARG A 123 -3.86 9.60 8.75
C ARG A 123 -2.95 9.99 7.59
N LEU A 124 -2.55 11.26 7.50
CA LEU A 124 -1.80 11.79 6.35
C LEU A 124 -0.30 11.87 6.59
N ILE A 125 0.12 12.20 7.82
CA ILE A 125 1.51 12.52 8.15
C ILE A 125 2.23 11.27 8.66
N GLU A 126 3.41 11.02 8.11
CA GLU A 126 4.33 9.97 8.57
C GLU A 126 5.28 10.53 9.63
N LYS A 127 5.94 11.66 9.33
CA LYS A 127 6.81 12.37 10.27
C LYS A 127 6.95 13.85 9.92
N VAL A 128 7.41 14.61 10.90
CA VAL A 128 7.78 16.03 10.75
C VAL A 128 9.25 16.18 11.14
N SER A 129 10.05 16.76 10.26
CA SER A 129 11.45 17.09 10.52
C SER A 129 11.57 18.60 10.72
N VAL A 130 12.20 19.01 11.82
CA VAL A 130 12.37 20.42 12.21
C VAL A 130 13.81 20.84 11.92
N TYR A 131 13.98 21.93 11.17
CA TYR A 131 15.26 22.58 10.87
C TYR A 131 15.31 23.96 11.53
N GLU A 132 16.45 24.66 11.42
CA GLU A 132 16.62 26.00 12.00
C GLU A 132 15.77 27.07 11.32
N ASP A 133 15.37 26.85 10.07
CA ASP A 133 14.68 27.82 9.20
C ASP A 133 13.38 27.30 8.59
N LYS A 134 13.07 26.00 8.74
CA LYS A 134 11.92 25.36 8.10
C LYS A 134 11.48 24.06 8.76
N PHE A 135 10.31 23.59 8.32
CA PHE A 135 9.75 22.29 8.66
C PHE A 135 9.53 21.48 7.40
N THR A 136 10.02 20.24 7.38
CA THR A 136 9.68 19.28 6.34
C THR A 136 8.64 18.31 6.88
N VAL A 137 7.44 18.35 6.29
CA VAL A 137 6.33 17.45 6.61
C VAL A 137 6.31 16.35 5.56
N GLU A 138 6.60 15.12 5.99
CA GLU A 138 6.53 13.93 5.13
C GLU A 138 5.17 13.24 5.30
N PHE A 139 4.46 13.10 4.19
CA PHE A 139 3.20 12.41 4.10
C PHE A 139 3.43 10.91 3.92
N LYS A 140 2.47 10.10 4.36
CA LYS A 140 2.45 8.65 4.15
C LYS A 140 2.44 8.25 2.67
N SER A 141 2.13 9.18 1.78
CA SER A 141 2.26 9.01 0.33
C SER A 141 3.67 9.11 -0.20
N GLY A 142 4.64 9.52 0.63
CA GLY A 142 6.01 9.84 0.22
C GLY A 142 6.18 11.27 -0.28
N VAL A 143 5.11 12.07 -0.33
CA VAL A 143 5.19 13.51 -0.63
C VAL A 143 5.81 14.23 0.55
N ALA A 144 6.78 15.11 0.28
CA ALA A 144 7.38 15.99 1.29
C ALA A 144 7.01 17.44 0.98
N VAL A 145 6.59 18.19 1.99
CA VAL A 145 6.30 19.62 1.89
C VAL A 145 7.18 20.37 2.87
N ASP A 146 7.92 21.34 2.35
CA ASP A 146 8.70 22.28 3.15
C ASP A 146 7.84 23.51 3.48
N VAL A 147 7.76 23.85 4.77
CA VAL A 147 7.08 25.03 5.28
C VAL A 147 8.10 25.88 6.01
N ASP A 148 8.30 27.10 5.54
CA ASP A 148 9.19 28.08 6.18
C ASP A 148 8.56 28.57 7.51
N GLU A 149 9.39 28.87 8.51
CA GLU A 149 8.95 29.38 9.83
C GLU A 149 8.44 30.83 9.79
#